data_AF-A0A3L6GAL5-F1
#
_entry.id   AF-A0A3L6GAL5-F1
#
_cell.length_a   1.000
_cell.length_b   1.000
_cell.length_c   1.000
_cell.angle_alpha   90.00
_cell.angle_beta   90.00
_cell.angle_gamma   90.00
#
_symmetry.space_group_name_H-M   'P 1'
#
loop_
_entity.id
_entity.type
_entity.pdbx_description
1 polymer ?
#
loop_
_entity_poly.entity_id
_entity_poly.type
_entity_poly.pdbx_seq_one_letter_code
_entity_poly.pdbx_strand_id
1 'polypeptide(L)'
;MMGRRLLVSLLPLLMVVMVTAAAFDISRAPPAFGVRRGAPKEYFEWRRPWGTAPFLLGSAAAIHLGNTSSCIAAYDFGPGSHEYYQLCMPSWVAVTDNDTVLSGEAAMNHATVSPGTAISGFTRLLDQRLKDDVVKSEMKLSPLYKFSEREGRVAIQFNHPSRRGQVIEFSPLDLTVVLVSELKHMAEAHLGRELSAAVIAVPRHLNYNGRQDVVNVGRYDAGFRRAAKAIDRQITLYHHHTEQGDGKAILVLRVGGRTSDATIFKFIDGEARYVTAQDDIYLGGK
;
A
#
# COMPACT_ATOMS: atom_id res chain seq x y z
N MET A 1 32.69 70.57 -5.76
CA MET A 1 33.47 70.10 -4.59
C MET A 1 32.90 68.75 -4.19
N MET A 2 33.61 67.65 -4.49
CA MET A 2 34.46 66.91 -3.51
C MET A 2 33.63 66.41 -2.31
N GLY A 3 33.57 65.13 -1.94
CA GLY A 3 34.27 63.91 -2.38
C GLY A 3 33.37 62.69 -2.12
N ARG A 4 33.43 61.63 -2.93
CA ARG A 4 34.45 60.57 -3.04
C ARG A 4 34.50 59.64 -1.80
N ARG A 5 34.18 58.37 -2.09
CA ARG A 5 34.48 57.10 -1.39
C ARG A 5 33.41 56.61 -0.41
N LEU A 6 32.67 55.58 -0.85
CA LEU A 6 32.90 54.19 -0.43
C LEU A 6 32.03 53.27 -1.30
N LEU A 7 32.60 52.83 -2.43
CA LEU A 7 32.24 51.53 -3.01
C LEU A 7 32.76 50.48 -2.00
N VAL A 8 31.88 50.00 -1.14
CA VAL A 8 32.12 48.80 -0.33
C VAL A 8 31.12 47.76 -0.77
N SER A 9 31.70 46.70 -1.31
CA SER A 9 31.14 45.41 -1.71
C SER A 9 29.68 45.12 -1.29
N LEU A 10 28.77 45.14 -2.26
CA LEU A 10 27.52 44.37 -2.22
C LEU A 10 27.73 42.88 -2.58
N LEU A 11 28.99 42.42 -2.64
CA LEU A 11 29.33 41.02 -2.93
C LEU A 11 29.34 40.03 -1.75
N PRO A 12 29.26 40.38 -0.45
CA PRO A 12 29.23 39.35 0.60
C PRO A 12 27.81 38.95 1.03
N LEU A 13 26.75 39.71 0.72
CA LEU A 13 25.37 39.30 1.07
C LEU A 13 24.75 38.31 0.07
N LEU A 14 25.24 38.26 -1.17
CA LEU A 14 24.81 37.27 -2.16
C LEU A 14 25.48 35.91 -1.98
N MET A 15 26.59 35.84 -1.22
CA MET A 15 27.29 34.59 -0.94
C MET A 15 26.82 33.86 0.31
N VAL A 16 26.12 34.53 1.24
CA VAL A 16 25.55 33.84 2.43
C VAL A 16 24.17 33.23 2.14
N VAL A 17 23.44 33.74 1.14
CA VAL A 17 22.18 33.10 0.69
C VAL A 17 22.43 31.89 -0.23
N MET A 18 23.63 31.78 -0.83
CA MET A 18 24.00 30.63 -1.67
C MET A 18 24.73 29.50 -0.94
N VAL A 19 25.06 29.65 0.35
CA VAL A 19 25.78 28.60 1.12
C VAL A 19 24.89 27.87 2.13
N THR A 20 23.68 28.37 2.44
CA THR A 20 22.70 27.61 3.25
C THR A 20 21.65 26.86 2.43
N ALA A 21 21.63 27.02 1.10
CA ALA A 21 20.83 26.19 0.19
C ALA A 21 21.51 24.86 -0.20
N ALA A 22 22.79 24.68 0.17
CA ALA A 22 23.57 23.48 -0.16
C ALA A 22 23.53 22.39 0.92
N ALA A 23 22.77 22.56 2.01
CA ALA A 23 22.68 21.60 3.12
C ALA A 23 21.31 20.91 3.28
N PHE A 24 20.33 21.21 2.40
CA PHE A 24 19.05 20.50 2.36
C PHE A 24 18.56 20.31 0.91
N ASP A 25 19.46 19.88 0.01
CA ASP A 25 19.06 19.30 -1.27
C ASP A 25 18.75 17.80 -1.06
N ILE A 26 17.59 17.50 -0.47
CA ILE A 26 17.04 16.14 -0.38
C ILE A 26 16.43 15.72 -1.74
N SER A 27 16.60 16.50 -2.81
CA SER A 27 16.08 16.19 -4.16
C SER A 27 17.02 15.36 -5.05
N ARG A 28 18.17 14.89 -4.55
CA ARG A 28 19.13 14.12 -5.37
C ARG A 28 19.71 12.87 -4.70
N ALA A 29 18.93 12.18 -3.88
CA ALA A 29 19.20 10.76 -3.68
C ALA A 29 18.92 10.02 -5.01
N PRO A 30 19.91 9.36 -5.63
CA PRO A 30 19.61 8.48 -6.77
C PRO A 30 18.59 7.42 -6.28
N PRO A 31 17.53 7.11 -7.06
CA PRO A 31 16.63 6.04 -6.68
C PRO A 31 17.46 4.76 -6.55
N ALA A 32 17.26 4.03 -5.45
CA ALA A 32 17.75 2.68 -5.34
C ALA A 32 17.16 1.90 -6.54
N PHE A 33 18.04 1.57 -7.48
CA PHE A 33 17.76 0.92 -8.77
C PHE A 33 17.08 1.82 -9.80
N GLY A 34 17.82 2.13 -10.88
CA GLY A 34 17.45 3.05 -11.95
C GLY A 34 16.21 2.64 -12.75
N VAL A 35 15.05 3.12 -12.29
CA VAL A 35 13.79 3.06 -13.04
C VAL A 35 13.74 4.22 -14.04
N ARG A 36 13.60 3.93 -15.34
CA ARG A 36 13.13 4.92 -16.32
C ARG A 36 11.71 5.33 -15.94
N ARG A 37 11.46 6.62 -15.72
CA ARG A 37 10.10 7.16 -15.58
C ARG A 37 9.40 7.02 -16.93
N GLY A 38 8.33 6.24 -16.97
CA GLY A 38 7.49 6.02 -18.14
C GLY A 38 7.33 4.55 -18.49
N ALA A 39 6.08 4.10 -18.60
CA ALA A 39 5.81 2.80 -19.21
C ALA A 39 6.24 2.83 -20.70
N PRO A 40 6.81 1.75 -21.24
CA PRO A 40 7.19 1.69 -22.65
C PRO A 40 6.00 2.01 -23.54
N LYS A 41 6.21 2.77 -24.63
CA LYS A 41 5.16 3.10 -25.60
C LYS A 41 4.44 1.85 -26.11
N GLU A 42 5.15 0.72 -26.20
CA GLU A 42 4.60 -0.58 -26.63
C GLU A 42 3.48 -1.12 -25.72
N TYR A 43 3.43 -0.76 -24.44
CA TYR A 43 2.32 -1.13 -23.54
C TYR A 43 1.01 -0.41 -23.92
N PHE A 44 1.11 0.74 -24.57
CA PHE A 44 -0.04 1.54 -25.02
C PHE A 44 -0.44 1.23 -26.47
N GLU A 45 0.43 0.57 -27.24
CA GLU A 45 0.17 0.12 -28.61
C GLU A 45 -0.48 -1.27 -28.70
N TRP A 46 -0.89 -1.87 -27.57
CA TRP A 46 -1.69 -3.11 -27.53
C TRP A 46 -3.12 -2.91 -28.05
N ARG A 47 -3.27 -2.49 -29.31
CA ARG A 47 -4.43 -2.79 -30.15
C ARG A 47 -4.27 -4.21 -30.70
N ARG A 48 -4.44 -5.24 -29.86
CA ARG A 48 -4.61 -6.63 -30.34
C ARG A 48 -6.09 -7.03 -30.37
N PRO A 49 -6.50 -7.98 -31.23
CA PRO A 49 -7.90 -8.21 -31.62
C PRO A 49 -8.75 -8.97 -30.58
N TRP A 50 -8.20 -9.25 -29.40
CA TRP A 50 -8.91 -9.95 -28.34
C TRP A 50 -9.59 -8.90 -27.45
N GLY A 51 -10.89 -9.09 -27.21
CA GLY A 51 -11.83 -8.11 -26.66
C GLY A 51 -11.29 -7.19 -25.57
N THR A 52 -11.79 -5.95 -25.59
CA THR A 52 -11.66 -4.88 -24.59
C THR A 52 -10.85 -5.26 -23.35
N ALA A 53 -9.68 -4.64 -23.16
CA ALA A 53 -8.95 -4.71 -21.90
C ALA A 53 -9.95 -4.58 -20.74
N PRO A 54 -9.90 -5.46 -19.71
CA PRO A 54 -10.94 -5.53 -18.67
C PRO A 54 -11.12 -4.20 -17.93
N PHE A 55 -10.14 -3.30 -18.04
CA PHE A 55 -10.11 -2.00 -17.43
C PHE A 55 -9.86 -0.92 -18.49
N LEU A 56 -10.61 0.19 -18.44
CA LEU A 56 -10.24 1.39 -19.15
C LEU A 56 -8.94 1.94 -18.54
N LEU A 57 -7.92 2.14 -19.37
CA LEU A 57 -6.67 2.77 -18.95
C LEU A 57 -6.97 4.09 -18.25
N GLY A 58 -6.38 4.27 -17.07
CA GLY A 58 -6.58 5.41 -16.17
C GLY A 58 -7.70 5.25 -15.15
N SER A 59 -8.68 4.37 -15.35
CA SER A 59 -9.78 4.20 -14.39
C SER A 59 -9.52 3.13 -13.30
N ALA A 60 -8.37 2.46 -13.38
CA ALA A 60 -8.03 1.31 -12.54
C ALA A 60 -6.79 1.57 -11.69
N ALA A 61 -6.81 1.03 -10.48
CA ALA A 61 -5.69 1.06 -9.56
C ALA A 61 -5.25 -0.33 -9.11
N ALA A 62 -3.99 -0.47 -8.74
CA ALA A 62 -3.45 -1.62 -8.04
C ALA A 62 -3.29 -1.26 -6.56
N ILE A 63 -3.83 -2.09 -5.67
CA ILE A 63 -3.76 -1.90 -4.22
C ILE A 63 -2.94 -3.01 -3.62
N HIS A 64 -1.92 -2.65 -2.85
CA HIS A 64 -1.17 -3.56 -1.99
C HIS A 64 -1.65 -3.41 -0.55
N LEU A 65 -2.30 -4.44 -0.01
CA LEU A 65 -2.61 -4.51 1.41
C LEU A 65 -1.42 -5.15 2.11
N GLY A 66 -0.73 -4.41 2.97
CA GLY A 66 0.43 -4.92 3.72
C GLY A 66 0.21 -4.88 5.23
N ASN A 67 0.99 -5.66 5.98
CA ASN A 67 0.90 -5.68 7.45
C ASN A 67 1.40 -4.38 8.12
N THR A 68 2.32 -3.67 7.48
CA THR A 68 2.96 -2.46 8.02
C THR A 68 2.54 -1.22 7.27
N SER A 69 2.55 -1.28 5.95
CA SER A 69 2.10 -0.21 5.06
C SER A 69 1.24 -0.81 3.96
N SER A 70 0.25 -0.05 3.54
CA SER A 70 -0.57 -0.36 2.37
C SER A 70 -0.40 0.74 1.35
N CYS A 71 -0.45 0.38 0.08
CA CYS A 71 -0.19 1.30 -1.01
C CYS A 71 -1.23 1.16 -2.10
N ILE A 72 -1.47 2.24 -2.82
CA ILE A 72 -2.24 2.28 -4.05
C ILE A 72 -1.39 2.90 -5.15
N ALA A 73 -1.49 2.34 -6.33
CA ALA A 73 -0.81 2.84 -7.49
C ALA A 73 -1.73 2.84 -8.70
N ALA A 74 -1.61 3.86 -9.52
CA ALA A 74 -2.33 3.95 -10.79
C ALA A 74 -1.49 4.76 -11.78
N TYR A 75 -1.92 4.72 -13.03
CA TYR A 75 -1.38 5.57 -14.07
C TYR A 75 -2.25 6.82 -14.18
N ASP A 76 -1.61 7.98 -14.14
CA ASP A 76 -2.23 9.21 -14.55
C ASP A 76 -2.22 9.29 -16.09
N PHE A 77 -3.41 9.48 -16.66
CA PHE A 77 -3.64 9.64 -18.09
C PHE A 77 -4.32 10.98 -18.39
N GLY A 78 -3.94 12.02 -17.67
CA GLY A 78 -4.29 13.40 -18.04
C GLY A 78 -3.72 13.80 -19.41
N PRO A 79 -4.20 14.89 -20.03
CA PRO A 79 -3.69 15.36 -21.31
C PRO A 79 -2.17 15.61 -21.24
N GLY A 80 -1.38 14.72 -21.85
CA GLY A 80 0.09 14.80 -21.88
C GLY A 80 0.82 14.16 -20.69
N SER A 81 0.11 13.60 -19.70
CA SER A 81 0.66 12.83 -18.58
C SER A 81 0.52 11.34 -18.84
N HIS A 82 1.63 10.61 -18.71
CA HIS A 82 1.67 9.14 -18.70
C HIS A 82 2.52 8.67 -17.50
N GLU A 83 2.38 9.39 -16.39
CA GLU A 83 3.17 9.13 -15.20
C GLU A 83 2.48 8.10 -14.31
N TYR A 84 3.28 7.17 -13.83
CA TYR A 84 2.89 6.28 -12.74
C TYR A 84 3.05 7.03 -11.43
N TYR A 85 2.08 6.91 -10.54
CA TYR A 85 2.20 7.36 -9.16
C TYR A 85 1.87 6.23 -8.19
N GLN A 86 2.45 6.34 -7.00
CA GLN A 86 2.20 5.44 -5.88
C GLN A 86 2.03 6.26 -4.62
N LEU A 87 0.94 6.01 -3.90
CA LEU A 87 0.69 6.57 -2.57
C LEU A 87 0.68 5.42 -1.57
N CYS A 88 1.31 5.62 -0.43
CA CYS A 88 1.36 4.64 0.64
C CYS A 88 0.97 5.30 1.95
N MET A 89 0.36 4.51 2.83
CA MET A 89 0.07 4.90 4.19
C MET A 89 0.40 3.76 5.15
N PRO A 90 0.71 4.04 6.43
CA PRO A 90 0.80 3.01 7.45
C PRO A 90 -0.50 2.20 7.53
N SER A 91 -0.40 0.87 7.67
CA SER A 91 -1.54 -0.03 7.85
C SER A 91 -2.03 0.00 9.30
N TRP A 92 -2.46 1.18 9.72
CA TRP A 92 -2.99 1.46 11.04
C TRP A 92 -4.43 1.94 10.93
N VAL A 93 -5.26 1.50 11.86
CA VAL A 93 -6.65 1.96 12.04
C VAL A 93 -6.87 2.18 13.53
N ALA A 94 -7.47 3.30 13.91
CA ALA A 94 -7.76 3.60 15.32
C ALA A 94 -9.17 4.12 15.50
N VAL A 95 -9.72 3.97 16.69
CA VAL A 95 -10.98 4.63 17.08
C VAL A 95 -10.71 5.60 18.22
N THR A 96 -11.16 6.82 18.00
CA THR A 96 -11.07 7.91 18.97
C THR A 96 -12.23 7.87 19.97
N ASP A 97 -12.15 8.73 20.98
CA ASP A 97 -13.18 8.90 22.00
C ASP A 97 -14.51 9.44 21.50
N ASN A 98 -14.53 10.13 20.36
CA ASN A 98 -15.73 10.67 19.73
C ASN A 98 -16.29 9.77 18.61
N ASP A 99 -15.93 8.49 18.61
CA ASP A 99 -16.31 7.48 17.61
C ASP A 99 -15.74 7.72 16.20
N THR A 100 -14.80 8.66 16.02
CA THR A 100 -14.13 8.84 14.72
C THR A 100 -13.13 7.71 14.48
N VAL A 101 -13.22 7.09 13.29
CA VAL A 101 -12.24 6.11 12.80
C VAL A 101 -11.11 6.86 12.10
N LEU A 102 -9.89 6.69 12.60
CA LEU A 102 -8.66 7.19 11.99
C LEU A 102 -7.98 6.06 11.22
N SER A 103 -7.20 6.44 10.22
CA SER A 103 -6.38 5.52 9.41
C SER A 103 -5.00 6.12 9.15
N GLY A 104 -4.07 5.31 8.64
CA GLY A 104 -2.77 5.80 8.19
C GLY A 104 -1.92 6.41 9.31
N GLU A 105 -1.28 7.54 9.00
CA GLU A 105 -0.41 8.26 9.94
C GLU A 105 -1.18 8.77 11.18
N ALA A 106 -2.43 9.22 11.00
CA ALA A 106 -3.25 9.69 12.10
C ALA A 106 -3.52 8.57 13.13
N ALA A 107 -3.86 7.37 12.66
CA ALA A 107 -4.04 6.20 13.52
C ALA A 107 -2.73 5.74 14.18
N MET A 108 -1.62 5.79 13.43
CA MET A 108 -0.29 5.45 13.98
C MET A 108 0.13 6.41 15.10
N ASN A 109 -0.06 7.71 14.90
CA ASN A 109 0.24 8.72 15.93
C ASN A 109 -0.71 8.59 17.13
N HIS A 110 -1.99 8.24 16.89
CA HIS A 110 -2.94 7.95 17.96
C HIS A 110 -2.48 6.79 18.85
N ALA A 111 -1.79 5.79 18.30
CA ALA A 111 -1.24 4.67 19.05
C ALA A 111 -0.21 5.09 20.11
N THR A 112 0.45 6.25 19.96
CA THR A 112 1.36 6.78 20.98
C THR A 112 0.59 7.33 22.19
N VAL A 113 -0.62 7.85 21.97
CA VAL A 113 -1.47 8.44 23.01
C VAL A 113 -2.40 7.39 23.65
N SER A 114 -2.96 6.50 22.84
CA SER A 114 -3.85 5.42 23.26
C SER A 114 -3.46 4.09 22.57
N PRO A 115 -2.42 3.40 23.08
CA PRO A 115 -1.87 2.20 22.45
C PRO A 115 -2.86 1.03 22.28
N GLY A 116 -3.93 0.98 23.08
CA GLY A 116 -4.91 -0.11 23.06
C GLY A 116 -6.06 0.08 22.07
N THR A 117 -6.18 1.26 21.43
CA THR A 117 -7.30 1.60 20.53
C THR A 117 -6.87 1.83 19.09
N ALA A 118 -5.59 1.55 18.78
CA ALA A 118 -5.00 1.63 17.45
C ALA A 118 -4.42 0.27 17.05
N ILE A 119 -4.86 -0.25 15.90
CA ILE A 119 -4.61 -1.62 15.43
C ILE A 119 -3.72 -1.58 14.19
N SER A 120 -2.71 -2.45 14.16
CA SER A 120 -1.83 -2.71 13.01
C SER A 120 -1.48 -4.19 12.89
N GLY A 121 -0.94 -4.61 11.73
CA GLY A 121 -0.51 -5.99 11.51
C GLY A 121 -1.65 -7.00 11.30
N PHE A 122 -2.88 -6.52 11.09
CA PHE A 122 -4.07 -7.37 11.01
C PHE A 122 -4.23 -8.08 9.65
N THR A 123 -3.55 -7.64 8.58
CA THR A 123 -3.77 -8.25 7.24
C THR A 123 -3.41 -9.74 7.20
N ARG A 124 -2.46 -10.21 8.01
CA ARG A 124 -2.16 -11.65 8.14
C ARG A 124 -3.23 -12.45 8.88
N LEU A 125 -4.12 -11.78 9.60
CA LEU A 125 -5.24 -12.36 10.34
C LEU A 125 -6.51 -12.50 9.49
N LEU A 126 -6.51 -11.98 8.26
CA LEU A 126 -7.62 -12.15 7.33
C LEU A 126 -7.94 -13.64 7.17
N ASP A 127 -9.22 -13.97 7.36
CA ASP A 127 -9.80 -15.32 7.22
C ASP A 127 -9.26 -16.36 8.22
N GLN A 128 -8.58 -15.92 9.29
CA GLN A 128 -8.08 -16.78 10.37
C GLN A 128 -9.12 -16.93 11.48
N ARG A 129 -9.02 -18.02 12.24
CA ARG A 129 -9.81 -18.30 13.46
C ARG A 129 -9.00 -18.02 14.71
N LEU A 130 -9.67 -17.76 15.83
CA LEU A 130 -8.99 -17.44 17.09
C LEU A 130 -8.00 -18.53 17.55
N LYS A 131 -8.31 -19.79 17.24
CA LYS A 131 -7.48 -20.96 17.59
C LYS A 131 -6.25 -21.19 16.70
N ASP A 132 -6.13 -20.46 15.59
CA ASP A 132 -5.05 -20.68 14.62
C ASP A 132 -3.72 -20.16 15.16
N ASP A 133 -2.63 -20.84 14.82
CA ASP A 133 -1.32 -20.55 15.43
C ASP A 133 -0.78 -19.17 15.03
N VAL A 134 -1.16 -18.66 13.86
CA VAL A 134 -0.85 -17.28 13.44
C VAL A 134 -1.49 -16.24 14.36
N VAL A 135 -2.71 -16.51 14.84
CA VAL A 135 -3.41 -15.64 15.80
C VAL A 135 -2.73 -15.72 17.15
N LYS A 136 -2.41 -16.92 17.65
CA LYS A 136 -1.66 -17.09 18.91
C LYS A 136 -0.30 -16.40 18.88
N SER A 137 0.39 -16.44 17.74
CA SER A 137 1.63 -15.70 17.53
C SER A 137 1.39 -14.19 17.59
N GLU A 138 0.33 -13.70 16.95
CA GLU A 138 -0.01 -12.26 16.98
C GLU A 138 -0.40 -11.78 18.39
N MET A 139 -1.11 -12.59 19.17
CA MET A 139 -1.43 -12.30 20.57
C MET A 139 -0.17 -12.06 21.41
N LYS A 140 0.92 -12.79 21.12
CA LYS A 140 2.22 -12.58 21.80
C LYS A 140 2.92 -11.30 21.32
N LEU A 141 2.84 -10.99 20.03
CA LEU A 141 3.48 -9.82 19.42
C LEU A 141 2.74 -8.50 19.67
N SER A 142 1.45 -8.60 20.02
CA SER A 142 0.54 -7.47 20.21
C SER A 142 -0.27 -7.67 21.51
N PRO A 143 0.37 -7.67 22.69
CA PRO A 143 -0.27 -8.01 23.97
C PRO A 143 -1.32 -7.00 24.42
N LEU A 144 -1.37 -5.82 23.79
CA LEU A 144 -2.35 -4.78 24.06
C LEU A 144 -3.70 -5.06 23.38
N TYR A 145 -3.71 -5.88 22.33
CA TYR A 145 -4.93 -6.24 21.63
C TYR A 145 -5.62 -7.39 22.37
N LYS A 146 -6.92 -7.26 22.57
CA LYS A 146 -7.74 -8.39 22.99
C LYS A 146 -8.32 -9.03 21.74
N PHE A 147 -8.14 -10.34 21.62
CA PHE A 147 -8.69 -11.10 20.50
C PHE A 147 -9.95 -11.82 20.94
N SER A 148 -10.90 -11.92 20.03
CA SER A 148 -12.19 -12.60 20.18
C SER A 148 -12.49 -13.39 18.91
N GLU A 149 -13.61 -14.10 18.90
CA GLU A 149 -14.10 -14.81 17.71
C GLU A 149 -15.49 -14.28 17.37
N ARG A 150 -15.65 -13.82 16.12
CA ARG A 150 -16.91 -13.34 15.54
C ARG A 150 -17.18 -14.14 14.28
N GLU A 151 -18.33 -14.82 14.23
CA GLU A 151 -18.74 -15.63 13.06
C GLU A 151 -17.69 -16.69 12.64
N GLY A 152 -16.99 -17.29 13.61
CA GLY A 152 -15.97 -18.30 13.35
C GLY A 152 -14.63 -17.76 12.86
N ARG A 153 -14.46 -16.42 12.85
CA ARG A 153 -13.23 -15.72 12.45
C ARG A 153 -12.70 -14.87 13.60
N VAL A 154 -11.40 -14.63 13.62
CA VAL A 154 -10.78 -13.77 14.63
C VAL A 154 -11.27 -12.34 14.50
N ALA A 155 -11.53 -11.70 15.64
CA ALA A 155 -11.79 -10.28 15.76
C ALA A 155 -10.87 -9.67 16.82
N ILE A 156 -10.71 -8.35 16.75
CA ILE A 156 -9.92 -7.56 17.69
C ILE A 156 -10.89 -6.63 18.42
N GLN A 157 -10.91 -6.74 19.74
CA GLN A 157 -11.80 -5.98 20.60
C GLN A 157 -11.02 -5.05 21.53
N PHE A 158 -11.60 -3.91 21.85
CA PHE A 158 -11.09 -3.00 22.87
C PHE A 158 -12.23 -2.24 23.53
N ASN A 159 -11.97 -1.73 24.73
CA ASN A 159 -12.94 -0.90 25.43
C ASN A 159 -13.00 0.47 24.75
N HIS A 160 -14.20 1.00 24.55
CA HIS A 160 -14.37 2.34 24.01
C HIS A 160 -13.67 3.37 24.92
N PRO A 161 -12.86 4.30 24.36
CA PRO A 161 -12.06 5.23 25.17
C PRO A 161 -12.86 6.03 26.19
N SER A 162 -14.04 6.54 25.78
CA SER A 162 -14.88 7.42 26.61
C SER A 162 -16.23 6.84 27.06
N ARG A 163 -16.59 5.62 26.68
CA ARG A 163 -17.90 5.02 26.99
C ARG A 163 -17.70 3.76 27.83
N ARG A 164 -17.83 3.93 29.15
CA ARG A 164 -17.56 2.86 30.12
C ARG A 164 -18.44 1.66 29.87
N GLY A 165 -17.82 0.48 29.72
CA GLY A 165 -18.51 -0.78 29.50
C GLY A 165 -18.89 -1.06 28.05
N GLN A 166 -18.69 -0.11 27.11
CA GLN A 166 -18.86 -0.38 25.70
C GLN A 166 -17.61 -1.03 25.13
N VAL A 167 -17.79 -2.17 24.45
CA VAL A 167 -16.74 -2.88 23.72
C VAL A 167 -16.91 -2.56 22.24
N ILE A 168 -15.82 -2.15 21.60
CA ILE A 168 -15.73 -2.04 20.14
C ILE A 168 -15.01 -3.29 19.64
N GLU A 169 -15.52 -3.87 18.55
CA GLU A 169 -14.95 -5.05 17.93
C GLU A 169 -14.81 -4.85 16.42
N PHE A 170 -13.61 -5.09 15.90
CA PHE A 170 -13.32 -5.08 14.47
C PHE A 170 -12.82 -6.44 14.01
N SER A 171 -13.41 -6.94 12.92
CA SER A 171 -12.78 -8.01 12.16
C SER A 171 -11.60 -7.45 11.34
N PRO A 172 -10.60 -8.28 10.97
CA PRO A 172 -9.57 -7.89 10.02
C PRO A 172 -10.14 -7.38 8.67
N LEU A 173 -11.34 -7.83 8.30
CA LEU A 173 -12.03 -7.36 7.09
C LEU A 173 -12.59 -5.94 7.27
N ASP A 174 -13.18 -5.63 8.44
CA ASP A 174 -13.67 -4.28 8.76
C ASP A 174 -12.52 -3.26 8.69
N LEU A 175 -11.35 -3.63 9.22
CA LEU A 175 -10.14 -2.80 9.14
C LEU A 175 -9.64 -2.67 7.70
N THR A 176 -9.83 -3.70 6.87
CA THR A 176 -9.47 -3.65 5.44
C THR A 176 -10.37 -2.68 4.67
N VAL A 177 -11.66 -2.57 5.01
CA VAL A 177 -12.57 -1.57 4.43
C VAL A 177 -12.02 -0.16 4.65
N VAL A 178 -11.59 0.15 5.87
CA VAL A 178 -11.01 1.46 6.20
C VAL A 178 -9.78 1.75 5.35
N LEU A 179 -8.83 0.79 5.25
CA LEU A 179 -7.60 1.00 4.48
C LEU A 179 -7.87 1.17 2.97
N VAL A 180 -8.70 0.32 2.38
CA VAL A 180 -8.98 0.36 0.93
C VAL A 180 -9.73 1.65 0.56
N SER A 181 -10.67 2.07 1.40
CA SER A 181 -11.44 3.31 1.17
C SER A 181 -10.56 4.54 1.27
N GLU A 182 -9.69 4.62 2.29
CA GLU A 182 -8.74 5.74 2.44
C GLU A 182 -7.76 5.80 1.27
N LEU A 183 -7.18 4.66 0.88
CA LEU A 183 -6.26 4.60 -0.26
C LEU A 183 -6.93 5.08 -1.56
N LYS A 184 -8.18 4.65 -1.81
CA LYS A 184 -8.94 5.15 -2.95
C LYS A 184 -9.16 6.65 -2.85
N HIS A 185 -9.59 7.16 -1.70
CA HIS A 185 -9.80 8.59 -1.48
C HIS A 185 -8.53 9.41 -1.76
N MET A 186 -7.37 9.00 -1.22
CA MET A 186 -6.08 9.63 -1.47
C MET A 186 -5.74 9.65 -2.97
N ALA A 187 -5.97 8.52 -3.67
CA ALA A 187 -5.69 8.41 -5.09
C ALA A 187 -6.62 9.26 -5.96
N GLU A 188 -7.91 9.32 -5.64
CA GLU A 188 -8.89 10.16 -6.36
C GLU A 188 -8.64 11.65 -6.10
N ALA A 189 -8.25 12.02 -4.88
CA ALA A 189 -7.84 13.39 -4.56
C ALA A 189 -6.58 13.79 -5.34
N HIS A 190 -5.61 12.87 -5.49
CA HIS A 190 -4.41 13.10 -6.31
C HIS A 190 -4.73 13.25 -7.80
N LEU A 191 -5.62 12.39 -8.33
CA LEU A 191 -6.00 12.40 -9.75
C LEU A 191 -7.02 13.48 -10.13
N GLY A 192 -7.76 14.01 -9.15
CA GLY A 192 -8.90 14.91 -9.38
C GLY A 192 -10.10 14.23 -10.08
N ARG A 193 -10.19 12.89 -10.06
CA ARG A 193 -11.27 12.10 -10.69
C ARG A 193 -11.45 10.74 -10.03
N GLU A 194 -12.61 10.13 -10.25
CA GLU A 194 -12.94 8.82 -9.68
C GLU A 194 -12.14 7.66 -10.31
N LEU A 195 -11.80 6.68 -9.46
CA LEU A 195 -11.30 5.36 -9.84
C LEU A 195 -12.44 4.36 -9.77
N SER A 196 -12.70 3.69 -10.90
CA SER A 196 -13.85 2.78 -11.03
C SER A 196 -13.47 1.31 -10.93
N ALA A 197 -12.19 0.97 -11.00
CA ALA A 197 -11.73 -0.42 -10.91
C ALA A 197 -10.49 -0.61 -10.03
N ALA A 198 -10.33 -1.79 -9.44
CA ALA A 198 -9.16 -2.13 -8.64
C ALA A 198 -8.71 -3.59 -8.80
N VAL A 199 -7.40 -3.79 -8.74
CA VAL A 199 -6.78 -5.08 -8.47
C VAL A 199 -6.16 -5.01 -7.07
N ILE A 200 -6.59 -5.87 -6.17
CA ILE A 200 -6.22 -5.86 -4.76
C ILE A 200 -5.32 -7.07 -4.47
N ALA A 201 -4.10 -6.80 -4.04
CA ALA A 201 -3.11 -7.80 -3.70
C ALA A 201 -3.28 -8.26 -2.25
N VAL A 202 -3.60 -9.54 -2.07
CA VAL A 202 -3.95 -10.15 -0.78
C VAL A 202 -2.95 -11.25 -0.39
N PRO A 203 -2.88 -11.65 0.90
CA PRO A 203 -2.11 -12.81 1.31
C PRO A 203 -2.53 -14.08 0.56
N ARG A 204 -1.56 -14.96 0.27
CA ARG A 204 -1.79 -16.21 -0.48
C ARG A 204 -2.74 -17.17 0.25
N HIS A 205 -2.65 -17.21 1.57
CA HIS A 205 -3.40 -18.14 2.43
C HIS A 205 -4.91 -17.88 2.45
N LEU A 206 -5.40 -16.75 1.93
CA LEU A 206 -6.85 -16.48 1.88
C LEU A 206 -7.54 -17.54 1.02
N ASN A 207 -8.57 -18.16 1.59
CA ASN A 207 -9.43 -19.08 0.84
C ASN A 207 -10.32 -18.32 -0.17
N TYR A 208 -11.12 -19.07 -0.94
CA TYR A 208 -12.01 -18.49 -1.94
C TYR A 208 -12.98 -17.46 -1.35
N ASN A 209 -13.61 -17.76 -0.20
CA ASN A 209 -14.56 -16.86 0.45
C ASN A 209 -13.87 -15.58 0.94
N GLY A 210 -12.71 -15.69 1.62
CA GLY A 210 -11.95 -14.53 2.06
C GLY A 210 -11.48 -13.64 0.90
N ARG A 211 -11.14 -14.21 -0.26
CA ARG A 211 -10.84 -13.43 -1.48
C ARG A 211 -12.07 -12.71 -1.99
N GLN A 212 -13.22 -13.38 -2.00
CA GLN A 212 -14.47 -12.77 -2.43
C GLN A 212 -14.89 -11.64 -1.48
N ASP A 213 -14.65 -11.79 -0.18
CA ASP A 213 -14.87 -10.74 0.82
C ASP A 213 -14.03 -9.49 0.49
N VAL A 214 -12.74 -9.64 0.19
CA VAL A 214 -11.90 -8.50 -0.22
C VAL A 214 -12.33 -7.90 -1.57
N VAL A 215 -12.79 -8.72 -2.51
CA VAL A 215 -13.38 -8.22 -3.77
C VAL A 215 -14.63 -7.38 -3.48
N ASN A 216 -15.47 -7.82 -2.55
CA ASN A 216 -16.66 -7.09 -2.12
C ASN A 216 -16.28 -5.77 -1.43
N VAL A 217 -15.24 -5.77 -0.58
CA VAL A 217 -14.67 -4.54 -0.01
C VAL A 217 -14.29 -3.54 -1.10
N GLY A 218 -13.57 -3.99 -2.14
CA GLY A 218 -13.23 -3.13 -3.27
C GLY A 218 -14.49 -2.62 -4.00
N ARG A 219 -15.41 -3.52 -4.34
CA ARG A 219 -16.53 -3.20 -5.23
C ARG A 219 -17.62 -2.37 -4.56
N TYR A 220 -18.00 -2.72 -3.34
CA TYR A 220 -19.17 -2.19 -2.65
C TYR A 220 -18.80 -1.17 -1.59
N ASP A 221 -17.86 -1.49 -0.71
CA ASP A 221 -17.51 -0.61 0.41
C ASP A 221 -16.64 0.59 -0.05
N ALA A 222 -15.57 0.32 -0.80
CA ALA A 222 -14.72 1.37 -1.38
C ALA A 222 -15.29 1.96 -2.68
N GLY A 223 -16.25 1.27 -3.33
CA GLY A 223 -16.94 1.78 -4.50
C GLY A 223 -16.14 1.75 -5.80
N PHE A 224 -15.28 0.75 -6.03
CA PHE A 224 -14.74 0.46 -7.37
C PHE A 224 -15.85 -0.18 -8.24
N ARG A 225 -16.81 0.65 -8.66
CA ARG A 225 -18.11 0.26 -9.25
C ARG A 225 -18.02 -0.63 -10.48
N ARG A 226 -16.97 -0.51 -11.28
CA ARG A 226 -16.80 -1.27 -12.53
C ARG A 226 -16.27 -2.68 -12.27
N ALA A 227 -15.21 -2.81 -11.48
CA ALA A 227 -14.59 -4.10 -11.22
C ALA A 227 -13.64 -4.06 -10.02
N ALA A 228 -13.64 -5.13 -9.22
CA ALA A 228 -12.60 -5.41 -8.24
C ALA A 228 -12.14 -6.86 -8.42
N LYS A 229 -10.83 -7.11 -8.28
CA LYS A 229 -10.27 -8.47 -8.33
C LYS A 229 -9.19 -8.64 -7.27
N ALA A 230 -9.24 -9.74 -6.52
CA ALA A 230 -8.17 -10.12 -5.61
C ALA A 230 -7.10 -10.96 -6.35
N ILE A 231 -5.82 -10.68 -6.10
CA ILE A 231 -4.67 -11.44 -6.62
C ILE A 231 -3.67 -11.73 -5.51
N ASP A 232 -2.83 -12.74 -5.71
CA ASP A 232 -1.76 -13.03 -4.75
C ASP A 232 -0.72 -11.92 -4.75
N ARG A 233 -0.40 -11.44 -3.55
CA ARG A 233 0.62 -10.41 -3.33
C ARG A 233 1.95 -10.77 -3.97
N GLN A 234 2.33 -12.04 -3.95
CA GLN A 234 3.53 -12.59 -4.60
C GLN A 234 3.65 -12.30 -6.10
N ILE A 235 2.52 -12.11 -6.80
CA ILE A 235 2.47 -11.93 -8.27
C ILE A 235 2.61 -10.45 -8.69
N THR A 236 2.61 -9.52 -7.72
CA THR A 236 2.60 -8.06 -7.99
C THR A 236 3.93 -7.45 -8.46
N LEU A 237 5.03 -8.20 -8.49
CA LEU A 237 6.38 -7.68 -8.77
C LEU A 237 6.80 -7.76 -10.26
N TYR A 238 5.82 -7.74 -11.17
CA TYR A 238 5.99 -7.97 -12.61
C TYR A 238 6.85 -6.91 -13.37
N HIS A 239 7.21 -5.79 -12.74
CA HIS A 239 7.73 -4.62 -13.47
C HIS A 239 9.24 -4.57 -13.74
N HIS A 240 10.05 -5.50 -13.21
CA HIS A 240 11.50 -5.33 -13.24
C HIS A 240 12.27 -6.03 -14.38
N HIS A 241 11.65 -6.88 -15.18
CA HIS A 241 12.32 -7.52 -16.33
C HIS A 241 11.48 -7.40 -17.60
N THR A 242 11.78 -6.37 -18.37
CA THR A 242 11.18 -6.11 -19.69
C THR A 242 12.17 -6.38 -20.83
N GLU A 243 13.42 -6.72 -20.53
CA GLU A 243 14.37 -7.17 -21.55
C GLU A 243 14.06 -8.62 -21.96
N GLN A 244 13.97 -8.81 -23.27
CA GLN A 244 13.35 -9.92 -23.97
C GLN A 244 13.87 -11.30 -23.54
N GLY A 245 12.95 -12.21 -23.22
CA GLY A 245 12.92 -13.60 -23.73
C GLY A 245 14.12 -14.52 -23.48
N ASP A 246 15.08 -14.15 -22.64
CA ASP A 246 16.32 -14.92 -22.43
C ASP A 246 16.12 -16.21 -21.61
N GLY A 247 14.88 -16.54 -21.25
CA GLY A 247 14.53 -17.76 -20.53
C GLY A 247 14.99 -17.77 -19.08
N LYS A 248 15.47 -16.64 -18.54
CA LYS A 248 15.96 -16.56 -17.17
C LYS A 248 14.83 -16.72 -16.16
N ALA A 249 15.21 -17.36 -15.05
CA ALA A 249 14.40 -17.41 -13.86
C ALA A 249 14.78 -16.25 -12.93
N ILE A 250 13.77 -15.58 -12.37
CA ILE A 250 13.92 -14.52 -11.38
C ILE A 250 13.38 -15.02 -10.06
N LEU A 251 14.22 -14.98 -9.02
CA LEU A 251 13.77 -15.11 -7.66
C LEU A 251 13.42 -13.72 -7.12
N VAL A 252 12.18 -13.56 -6.74
CA VAL A 252 11.65 -12.38 -6.07
C VAL A 252 11.52 -12.71 -4.59
N LEU A 253 12.38 -12.12 -3.76
CA LEU A 253 12.32 -12.22 -2.32
C LEU A 253 11.71 -10.94 -1.74
N ARG A 254 10.58 -11.06 -1.06
CA ARG A 254 9.95 -9.97 -0.31
C ARG A 254 10.03 -10.28 1.18
N VAL A 255 10.67 -9.39 1.93
CA VAL A 255 10.66 -9.41 3.40
C VAL A 255 9.86 -8.21 3.88
N GLY A 256 8.61 -8.46 4.29
CA GLY A 256 7.73 -7.43 4.85
C GLY A 256 7.92 -7.26 6.35
N GLY A 257 7.11 -6.41 6.98
CA GLY A 257 7.24 -6.16 8.42
C GLY A 257 6.77 -7.32 9.32
N ARG A 258 5.93 -8.23 8.83
CA ARG A 258 5.43 -9.40 9.60
C ARG A 258 5.38 -10.71 8.81
N THR A 259 5.59 -10.65 7.50
CA THR A 259 5.46 -11.79 6.59
C THR A 259 6.52 -11.67 5.51
N SER A 260 7.01 -12.80 5.02
CA SER A 260 7.95 -12.85 3.91
C SER A 260 7.49 -13.84 2.86
N ASP A 261 7.89 -13.61 1.63
CA ASP A 261 7.59 -14.50 0.52
C ASP A 261 8.73 -14.55 -0.49
N ALA A 262 8.92 -15.72 -1.07
CA ALA A 262 9.86 -15.98 -2.13
C ALA A 262 9.09 -16.56 -3.33
N THR A 263 9.20 -15.92 -4.49
CA THR A 263 8.50 -16.35 -5.71
C THR A 263 9.48 -16.46 -6.86
N ILE A 264 9.39 -17.54 -7.64
CA ILE A 264 10.17 -17.72 -8.85
C ILE A 264 9.28 -17.50 -10.06
N PHE A 265 9.70 -16.60 -10.93
CA PHE A 265 9.13 -16.39 -12.26
C PHE A 265 10.13 -16.80 -13.32
N LYS A 266 9.65 -17.31 -14.46
CA LYS A 266 10.47 -17.51 -15.66
C LYS A 266 9.96 -16.63 -16.77
N PHE A 267 10.84 -15.85 -17.38
CA PHE A 267 10.47 -14.96 -18.47
C PHE A 267 10.67 -15.68 -19.80
N ILE A 268 9.57 -15.92 -20.51
CA ILE A 268 9.56 -16.60 -21.81
C ILE A 268 8.75 -15.72 -22.76
N ASP A 269 9.35 -15.34 -23.89
CA ASP A 269 8.69 -14.54 -24.93
C ASP A 269 8.09 -13.21 -24.44
N GLY A 270 8.73 -12.58 -23.45
CA GLY A 270 8.25 -11.33 -22.83
C GLY A 270 7.13 -11.53 -21.80
N GLU A 271 6.74 -12.78 -21.51
CA GLU A 271 5.75 -13.12 -20.49
C GLU A 271 6.44 -13.70 -19.24
N ALA A 272 6.09 -13.18 -18.07
CA ALA A 272 6.48 -13.80 -16.81
C ALA A 272 5.53 -14.97 -16.53
N ARG A 273 6.09 -16.18 -16.51
CA ARG A 273 5.38 -17.38 -16.09
C ARG A 273 5.70 -17.69 -14.64
N TYR A 274 4.66 -17.77 -13.82
CA TYR A 274 4.79 -18.25 -12.45
C TYR A 274 5.33 -19.68 -12.43
N VAL A 275 6.36 -19.93 -11.62
CA VAL A 275 6.95 -21.26 -11.44
C VAL A 275 6.52 -21.83 -10.10
N THR A 276 6.88 -21.14 -9.02
CA THR A 276 6.56 -21.56 -7.64
C THR A 276 6.67 -20.38 -6.69
N ALA A 277 6.05 -20.50 -5.52
CA ALA A 277 6.21 -19.56 -4.42
C ALA A 277 6.15 -20.27 -3.07
N GLN A 278 6.87 -19.70 -2.11
CA GLN A 278 6.82 -20.05 -0.70
C GLN A 278 6.53 -18.78 0.10
N ASP A 279 5.67 -18.88 1.11
CA ASP A 279 5.41 -17.82 2.08
C ASP A 279 5.71 -18.27 3.50
N ASP A 280 6.16 -17.33 4.32
CA ASP A 280 6.25 -17.45 5.76
C ASP A 280 5.45 -16.30 6.40
N ILE A 281 4.35 -16.68 7.06
CA ILE A 281 3.41 -15.75 7.70
C ILE A 281 3.84 -15.30 9.10
N TYR A 282 4.99 -15.79 9.58
CA TYR A 282 5.59 -15.50 10.89
C TYR A 282 6.91 -14.74 10.78
N LEU A 283 7.57 -14.76 9.63
CA LEU A 283 8.85 -14.09 9.41
C LEU A 283 8.68 -12.70 8.81
N GLY A 284 9.15 -11.66 9.51
CA GLY A 284 9.22 -10.29 9.01
C GLY A 284 10.20 -9.44 9.81
N GLY A 285 10.12 -8.12 9.65
CA GLY A 285 10.96 -7.17 10.38
C GLY A 285 10.65 -7.03 11.88
N LYS A 286 9.50 -7.52 12.37
CA LYS A 286 9.08 -7.48 13.78
C LYS A 286 9.11 -8.87 14.42
#